data_AF-A0A6S9LMM7-F1
#
_entry.id   AF-A0A6S9LMM7-F1
#
_cell.length_a   1.000
_cell.length_b   1.000
_cell.length_c   1.000
_cell.angle_alpha   90.00
_cell.angle_beta   90.00
_cell.angle_gamma   90.00
#
_symmetry.space_group_name_H-M   'P 1'
#
loop_
_entity.id
_entity.type
_entity.pdbx_description
1 polymer ?
#
loop_
_entity_poly.entity_id
_entity_poly.type
_entity_poly.pdbx_seq_one_letter_code
_entity_poly.pdbx_strand_id
1 'polypeptide(L)'
;MSSLRLFLLTCLVVTACVCHAFTSSLRMAADQKFELKVAMPPSDSGLTAEMRLRSILPEPSEIVEVRYRLPFGLNVEPQDGLAVCTKDGKAVGGERAGDVLRFCSQWTLGLPQGDGLVTTAASFAGGLSWQCSLFDAARARTWPDVVKALTSNEPRRTDEVVLLFERRLAQEEGAAAEAKAEEGT
;
A
#
# COMPACT_ATOMS: atom_id res chain seq x y z
N MET A 1 -75.76 37.10 -15.32
CA MET A 1 -74.95 36.25 -16.22
C MET A 1 -73.53 36.28 -15.67
N SER A 2 -73.21 35.38 -14.74
CA SER A 2 -72.41 34.17 -15.02
C SER A 2 -70.94 34.53 -15.28
N SER A 3 -70.01 34.25 -14.36
CA SER A 3 -69.43 32.91 -14.20
C SER A 3 -68.27 32.92 -13.19
N LEU A 4 -68.28 31.93 -12.29
CA LEU A 4 -67.20 31.52 -11.38
C LEU A 4 -66.03 30.89 -12.15
N ARG A 5 -64.79 31.03 -11.62
CA ARG A 5 -63.74 29.98 -11.42
C ARG A 5 -62.74 30.53 -10.39
N LEU A 6 -62.75 30.17 -9.11
CA LEU A 6 -62.22 28.97 -8.45
C LEU A 6 -60.86 28.49 -8.99
N PHE A 7 -59.78 28.76 -8.25
CA PHE A 7 -58.65 27.85 -8.08
C PHE A 7 -58.05 28.01 -6.68
N LEU A 8 -58.18 26.93 -5.90
CA LEU A 8 -57.38 26.66 -4.71
C LEU A 8 -55.92 26.49 -5.14
N LEU A 9 -54.95 26.87 -4.29
CA LEU A 9 -54.13 25.86 -3.61
C LEU A 9 -53.32 26.46 -2.46
N THR A 10 -53.43 25.72 -1.37
CA THR A 10 -52.80 25.76 -0.06
C THR A 10 -51.32 25.34 -0.05
N CYS A 11 -50.70 25.53 1.12
CA CYS A 11 -49.51 24.85 1.67
C CYS A 11 -48.15 25.44 1.27
N LEU A 12 -47.10 25.44 2.10
CA LEU A 12 -46.87 24.77 3.38
C LEU A 12 -45.78 25.52 4.17
N VAL A 13 -45.90 25.44 5.50
CA VAL A 13 -44.94 25.86 6.52
C VAL A 13 -43.59 25.15 6.34
N VAL A 14 -42.47 25.89 6.38
CA VAL A 14 -41.12 25.31 6.52
C VAL A 14 -40.70 25.45 7.98
N THR A 15 -40.79 24.34 8.71
CA THR A 15 -40.25 24.21 10.08
C THR A 15 -38.79 23.78 9.98
N ALA A 16 -37.89 24.65 10.41
CA ALA A 16 -36.52 24.28 10.72
C ALA A 16 -36.49 23.48 12.03
N CYS A 17 -35.95 22.26 11.99
CA CYS A 17 -35.45 21.61 13.19
C CYS A 17 -34.14 20.89 12.85
N VAL A 18 -33.06 21.48 13.35
CA VAL A 18 -31.70 21.00 13.22
C VAL A 18 -31.55 19.75 14.08
N CYS A 19 -31.49 18.59 13.45
CA CYS A 19 -30.91 17.38 14.04
C CYS A 19 -29.56 17.15 13.34
N HIS A 20 -28.50 17.75 13.88
CA HIS A 20 -27.14 17.30 13.55
C HIS A 20 -27.04 15.85 14.04
N ALA A 21 -27.14 14.93 13.08
CA ALA A 21 -26.73 13.56 13.29
C ALA A 21 -25.30 13.61 13.81
N PHE A 22 -25.13 13.16 15.05
CA PHE A 22 -23.83 12.75 15.56
C PHE A 22 -23.44 11.51 14.74
N THR A 23 -22.86 11.73 13.56
CA THR A 23 -22.24 10.67 12.79
C THR A 23 -21.02 10.27 13.58
N SER A 24 -21.20 9.21 14.38
CA SER A 24 -20.10 8.50 15.02
C SER A 24 -19.17 8.04 13.92
N SER A 25 -18.15 8.86 13.61
CA SER A 25 -17.00 8.45 12.81
C SER A 25 -16.25 7.43 13.65
N LEU A 26 -16.74 6.20 13.61
CA LEU A 26 -16.00 5.03 14.07
C LEU A 26 -14.75 4.95 13.21
N ARG A 27 -13.67 5.53 13.75
CA ARG A 27 -12.28 5.30 13.39
C ARG A 27 -12.01 3.79 13.43
N MET A 28 -12.26 3.09 12.33
CA MET A 28 -12.01 1.67 12.21
C MET A 28 -11.32 1.39 10.87
N ALA A 29 -10.04 1.72 10.78
CA ALA A 29 -9.17 1.17 9.75
C ALA A 29 -7.77 0.82 10.27
N ALA A 30 -7.64 0.53 11.57
CA ALA A 30 -6.35 0.18 12.18
C ALA A 30 -6.05 -1.34 12.27
N ASP A 31 -6.95 -2.23 11.85
CA ASP A 31 -6.74 -3.69 11.89
C ASP A 31 -7.14 -4.39 10.58
N GLN A 32 -6.82 -3.78 9.44
CA GLN A 32 -6.92 -4.49 8.16
C GLN A 32 -5.77 -5.51 8.08
N LYS A 33 -6.12 -6.76 7.75
CA LYS A 33 -5.16 -7.86 7.54
C LYS A 33 -5.06 -8.13 6.05
N PHE A 34 -3.85 -8.21 5.54
CA PHE A 34 -3.57 -8.56 4.16
C PHE A 34 -2.93 -9.94 4.10
N GLU A 35 -3.45 -10.79 3.23
CA GLU A 35 -2.86 -12.07 2.86
C GLU A 35 -2.34 -11.96 1.43
N LEU A 36 -1.03 -12.08 1.22
CA LEU A 36 -0.41 -11.94 -0.09
C LEU A 36 0.48 -13.14 -0.41
N LYS A 37 0.56 -13.46 -1.70
CA LYS A 37 1.50 -14.41 -2.26
C LYS A 37 2.41 -13.67 -3.24
N VAL A 38 3.69 -13.58 -2.91
CA VAL A 38 4.67 -12.80 -3.66
C VAL A 38 5.68 -13.75 -4.29
N ALA A 39 5.87 -13.68 -5.60
CA ALA A 39 6.92 -14.45 -6.27
C ALA A 39 8.31 -13.88 -5.91
N MET A 40 9.19 -14.72 -5.39
CA MET A 40 10.51 -14.32 -4.93
C MET A 40 11.48 -14.20 -6.12
N PRO A 41 12.36 -13.18 -6.12
CA PRO A 41 13.36 -13.05 -7.16
C PRO A 41 14.50 -14.07 -6.95
N PRO A 42 15.15 -14.54 -8.02
CA PRO A 42 14.91 -14.20 -9.44
C PRO A 42 13.60 -14.83 -9.97
N SER A 43 12.97 -14.21 -10.98
CA SER A 43 11.60 -14.57 -11.41
C SER A 43 11.44 -16.03 -11.88
N ASP A 44 12.52 -16.65 -12.33
CA ASP A 44 12.60 -18.03 -12.80
C ASP A 44 12.80 -19.06 -11.69
N SER A 45 13.00 -18.62 -10.44
CA SER A 45 13.23 -19.52 -9.30
C SER A 45 12.01 -20.36 -8.91
N GLY A 46 10.80 -19.94 -9.30
CA GLY A 46 9.54 -20.58 -8.91
C GLY A 46 9.23 -20.51 -7.41
N LEU A 47 10.02 -19.77 -6.63
CA LEU A 47 9.84 -19.59 -5.21
C LEU A 47 8.74 -18.55 -4.94
N THR A 48 7.88 -18.83 -3.98
CA THR A 48 6.83 -17.91 -3.54
C THR A 48 6.89 -17.70 -2.03
N ALA A 49 6.68 -16.46 -1.59
CA ALA A 49 6.53 -16.11 -0.20
C ALA A 49 5.05 -15.85 0.10
N GLU A 50 4.48 -16.61 1.02
CA GLU A 50 3.14 -16.34 1.56
C GLU A 50 3.27 -15.51 2.83
N MET A 51 2.59 -14.37 2.88
CA MET A 51 2.70 -13.43 3.99
C MET A 51 1.34 -12.99 4.49
N ARG A 52 1.26 -12.83 5.82
CA ARG A 52 0.13 -12.23 6.53
C ARG A 52 0.63 -11.01 7.27
N LEU A 53 0.18 -9.84 6.86
CA LEU A 53 0.59 -8.58 7.48
C LEU A 53 -0.63 -7.77 7.92
N ARG A 54 -0.40 -6.93 8.93
CA ARG A 54 -1.38 -5.94 9.39
C ARG A 54 -1.05 -4.59 8.76
N SER A 55 -2.09 -3.83 8.44
CA SER A 55 -1.96 -2.42 8.10
C SER A 55 -1.22 -1.67 9.20
N ILE A 56 -0.31 -0.77 8.81
CA ILE A 56 0.29 0.21 9.73
C ILE A 56 -0.40 1.55 9.63
N LEU A 57 -1.07 1.83 8.52
CA LEU A 57 -1.75 3.08 8.31
C LEU A 57 -3.08 3.08 9.09
N PRO A 58 -3.43 4.21 9.73
CA PRO A 58 -4.69 4.33 10.47
C PRO A 58 -5.93 4.41 9.56
N GLU A 59 -5.71 4.68 8.28
CA GLU A 59 -6.71 4.81 7.22
C GLU A 59 -6.76 3.53 6.38
N PRO A 60 -7.86 3.27 5.64
CA PRO A 60 -7.95 2.13 4.73
C PRO A 60 -6.80 2.15 3.72
N SER A 61 -6.09 1.04 3.60
CA SER A 61 -4.90 0.94 2.76
C SER A 61 -4.91 -0.32 1.90
N GLU A 62 -4.06 -0.33 0.88
CA GLU A 62 -3.80 -1.48 0.02
C GLU A 62 -2.30 -1.73 -0.10
N ILE A 63 -1.92 -2.97 -0.37
CA ILE A 63 -0.54 -3.33 -0.65
C ILE A 63 -0.32 -3.36 -2.15
N VAL A 64 0.63 -2.55 -2.61
CA VAL A 64 1.03 -2.41 -4.00
C VAL A 64 2.37 -3.10 -4.20
N GLU A 65 2.38 -4.14 -5.03
CA GLU A 65 3.60 -4.81 -5.46
C GLU A 65 4.22 -4.06 -6.63
N VAL A 66 5.49 -3.67 -6.50
CA VAL A 66 6.26 -2.99 -7.52
C VAL A 66 7.54 -3.77 -7.76
N ARG A 67 7.81 -4.07 -9.04
CA ARG A 67 9.02 -4.79 -9.47
C ARG A 67 9.88 -3.89 -10.33
N TYR A 68 11.19 -3.89 -10.04
CA TYR A 68 12.17 -3.17 -10.84
C TYR A 68 13.28 -4.08 -11.32
N ARG A 69 13.74 -3.88 -12.56
CA ARG A 69 14.98 -4.47 -13.07
C ARG A 69 16.19 -3.76 -12.47
N LEU A 70 17.26 -4.49 -12.20
CA LEU A 70 18.53 -3.88 -11.76
C LEU A 70 19.30 -3.28 -12.95
N PRO A 71 19.95 -2.10 -12.79
CA PRO A 71 19.89 -1.22 -11.63
C PRO A 71 18.58 -0.42 -11.59
N PHE A 72 18.09 -0.14 -10.38
CA PHE A 72 16.88 0.64 -10.15
C PHE A 72 17.18 1.91 -9.37
N GLY A 73 16.30 2.89 -9.50
CA GLY A 73 16.26 4.08 -8.65
C GLY A 73 15.00 4.05 -7.81
N LEU A 74 15.12 4.46 -6.55
CA LEU A 74 14.00 4.50 -5.60
C LEU A 74 14.00 5.84 -4.87
N ASN A 75 12.86 6.53 -4.85
CA ASN A 75 12.68 7.81 -4.19
C ASN A 75 12.03 7.62 -2.82
N VAL A 76 12.73 6.97 -1.88
CA VAL A 76 12.23 6.71 -0.52
C VAL A 76 13.17 7.33 0.50
N GLU A 77 12.60 8.02 1.48
CA GLU A 77 13.32 8.69 2.55
C GLU A 77 12.73 8.33 3.92
N PRO A 78 13.54 8.35 4.99
CA PRO A 78 13.05 8.11 6.34
C PRO A 78 12.23 9.30 6.83
N GLN A 79 10.94 9.10 7.11
CA GLN A 79 10.02 10.09 7.67
C GLN A 79 9.20 9.45 8.80
N ASP A 80 9.18 10.07 9.98
CA ASP A 80 8.45 9.58 11.16
C ASP A 80 8.74 8.10 11.53
N GLY A 81 9.98 7.66 11.29
CA GLY A 81 10.42 6.27 11.55
C GLY A 81 9.99 5.25 10.49
N LEU A 82 9.34 5.70 9.42
CA LEU A 82 8.92 4.89 8.27
C LEU A 82 9.69 5.27 7.01
N ALA A 83 9.75 4.34 6.07
CA ALA A 83 10.35 4.56 4.75
C ALA A 83 9.26 5.06 3.79
N VAL A 84 9.22 6.37 3.52
CA VAL A 84 8.14 7.02 2.75
C VAL A 84 8.63 7.44 1.37
N CYS A 85 7.83 7.14 0.34
CA CYS A 85 8.07 7.58 -1.02
C CYS A 85 7.91 9.11 -1.14
N THR A 86 8.94 9.79 -1.63
CA THR A 86 8.93 11.25 -1.81
C THR A 86 8.50 11.68 -3.20
N LYS A 87 8.61 10.79 -4.19
CA LYS A 87 8.25 11.04 -5.58
C LYS A 87 7.66 9.78 -6.19
N ASP A 88 6.80 9.99 -7.17
CA ASP A 88 6.26 8.91 -7.98
C ASP A 88 7.37 8.18 -8.74
N GLY A 89 7.19 6.88 -8.84
CA GLY A 89 8.07 5.99 -9.57
C GLY A 89 7.98 6.16 -11.07
N LYS A 90 8.95 5.57 -11.76
CA LYS A 90 8.92 5.50 -13.23
C LYS A 90 8.00 4.39 -13.74
N ALA A 91 7.73 3.38 -12.92
CA ALA A 91 6.88 2.26 -13.29
C ALA A 91 5.41 2.70 -13.36
N VAL A 92 4.71 2.32 -14.43
CA VAL A 92 3.27 2.57 -14.56
C VAL A 92 2.54 1.76 -13.48
N GLY A 93 1.80 2.44 -12.61
CA GLY A 93 1.17 1.81 -11.45
C GLY A 93 2.15 1.45 -10.32
N GLY A 94 3.40 1.93 -10.40
CA GLY A 94 4.43 1.77 -9.39
C GLY A 94 4.19 2.58 -8.12
N GLU A 95 5.25 2.89 -7.40
CA GLU A 95 5.20 3.68 -6.18
C GLU A 95 4.73 5.12 -6.46
N ARG A 96 4.01 5.70 -5.48
CA ARG A 96 3.53 7.08 -5.50
C ARG A 96 4.06 7.83 -4.29
N ALA A 97 4.16 9.15 -4.39
CA ALA A 97 4.50 10.00 -3.27
C ALA A 97 3.51 9.78 -2.11
N GLY A 98 4.03 9.56 -0.90
CA GLY A 98 3.26 9.25 0.30
C GLY A 98 3.04 7.75 0.56
N ASP A 99 3.39 6.87 -0.39
CA ASP A 99 3.40 5.42 -0.14
C ASP A 99 4.46 5.05 0.90
N VAL A 100 4.18 4.04 1.73
CA VAL A 100 5.15 3.55 2.72
C VAL A 100 5.74 2.23 2.26
N LEU A 101 7.07 2.15 2.13
CA LEU A 101 7.76 0.90 1.84
C LEU A 101 7.63 -0.05 3.06
N ARG A 102 6.93 -1.17 2.85
CA ARG A 102 6.73 -2.20 3.88
C ARG A 102 7.72 -3.32 3.77
N PHE A 103 7.89 -3.85 2.56
CA PHE A 103 8.80 -4.96 2.32
C PHE A 103 9.67 -4.72 1.10
N CYS A 104 10.90 -5.21 1.15
CA CYS A 104 11.76 -5.32 -0.02
C CYS A 104 12.44 -6.69 -0.05
N SER A 105 12.74 -7.21 -1.25
CA SER A 105 13.61 -8.37 -1.37
C SER A 105 14.99 -8.05 -0.80
N GLN A 106 15.55 -8.99 -0.06
CA GLN A 106 16.87 -8.91 0.53
C GLN A 106 17.60 -10.23 0.38
N TRP A 107 18.87 -10.15 0.02
CA TRP A 107 19.78 -11.28 -0.06
C TRP A 107 20.69 -11.31 1.16
N THR A 108 20.63 -12.41 1.91
CA THR A 108 21.50 -12.65 3.07
C THR A 108 22.32 -13.90 2.88
N LEU A 109 23.55 -13.88 3.40
CA LEU A 109 24.39 -15.06 3.48
C LEU A 109 24.08 -15.74 4.80
N GLY A 110 23.56 -16.95 4.75
CA GLY A 110 23.13 -17.66 5.94
C GLY A 110 23.18 -19.16 5.76
N LEU A 111 23.16 -19.87 6.89
CA LEU A 111 22.73 -21.26 6.87
C LEU A 111 21.22 -21.26 6.60
N PRO A 112 20.71 -22.17 5.75
CA PRO A 112 19.29 -22.26 5.49
C PRO A 112 18.52 -22.40 6.80
N GLN A 113 17.80 -21.35 7.18
CA GLN A 113 16.88 -21.37 8.32
C GLN A 113 15.77 -22.35 7.93
N GLY A 114 15.86 -23.57 8.46
CA GLY A 114 14.90 -24.62 8.22
C GLY A 114 13.56 -24.26 8.82
N ASP A 115 12.70 -23.65 8.02
CA ASP A 115 11.26 -23.63 8.24
C ASP A 115 10.56 -24.05 6.95
N GLY A 116 10.37 -25.38 6.84
CA GLY A 116 9.35 -26.03 6.01
C GLY A 116 9.39 -25.78 4.49
N LEU A 117 9.93 -26.76 3.76
CA LEU A 117 9.76 -27.01 2.32
C LEU A 117 10.68 -26.20 1.37
N VAL A 118 11.53 -26.97 0.67
CA VAL A 118 12.26 -26.70 -0.59
C VAL A 118 13.77 -26.39 -0.52
N THR A 119 14.41 -26.04 0.61
CA THR A 119 15.88 -25.76 0.59
C THR A 119 16.80 -26.91 1.05
N THR A 120 16.30 -28.14 1.15
CA THR A 120 17.03 -29.24 1.82
C THR A 120 18.30 -29.71 1.09
N ALA A 121 18.43 -29.54 -0.22
CA ALA A 121 19.61 -30.03 -0.95
C ALA A 121 20.90 -29.23 -0.66
N ALA A 122 20.79 -27.93 -0.34
CA ALA A 122 21.94 -27.12 0.05
C ALA A 122 22.31 -27.30 1.54
N SER A 123 21.35 -27.70 2.38
CA SER A 123 21.52 -27.85 3.83
C SER A 123 22.44 -29.02 4.23
N PHE A 124 22.51 -30.08 3.42
CA PHE A 124 23.34 -31.25 3.77
C PHE A 124 24.84 -31.05 3.57
N ALA A 125 25.26 -29.98 2.88
CA ALA A 125 26.68 -29.69 2.61
C ALA A 125 27.32 -28.72 3.62
N GLY A 126 26.58 -28.21 4.62
CA GLY A 126 27.11 -27.26 5.61
C GLY A 126 27.61 -25.94 5.00
N GLY A 127 27.26 -25.65 3.74
CA GLY A 127 27.73 -24.50 3.00
C GLY A 127 26.87 -23.28 3.26
N LEU A 128 27.51 -22.13 3.50
CA LEU A 128 26.86 -20.83 3.45
C LEU A 128 26.33 -20.59 2.03
N SER A 129 25.03 -20.44 1.88
CA SER A 129 24.41 -20.09 0.59
C SER A 129 23.68 -18.75 0.69
N TRP A 130 23.58 -18.06 -0.44
CA TRP A 130 22.79 -16.84 -0.52
C TRP A 130 21.30 -17.21 -0.54
N GLN A 131 20.54 -16.57 0.33
CA GLN A 131 19.10 -16.76 0.41
C GLN A 131 18.39 -15.43 0.17
N CYS A 132 17.34 -15.47 -0.64
CA CYS A 132 16.45 -14.34 -0.82
C CYS A 132 15.29 -14.43 0.19
N SER A 133 15.05 -13.33 0.90
CA SER A 133 13.96 -13.17 1.87
C SER A 133 13.28 -11.81 1.68
N LEU A 134 12.11 -11.59 2.28
CA LEU A 134 11.47 -10.27 2.31
C LEU A 134 11.79 -9.58 3.63
N PHE A 135 12.44 -8.42 3.56
CA PHE A 135 12.80 -7.59 4.69
C PHE A 135 11.69 -6.59 5.00
N ASP A 136 11.23 -6.55 6.26
CA ASP A 136 10.22 -5.58 6.73
C ASP A 136 10.87 -4.24 7.06
N ALA A 137 10.72 -3.27 6.16
CA ALA A 137 11.29 -1.93 6.29
C ALA A 137 10.64 -1.11 7.41
N ALA A 138 9.38 -1.40 7.78
CA ALA A 138 8.73 -0.70 8.90
C ALA A 138 9.17 -1.22 10.27
N ARG A 139 9.76 -2.42 10.33
CA ARG A 139 10.38 -2.98 11.54
C ARG A 139 11.88 -2.74 11.60
N ALA A 140 12.45 -2.05 10.62
CA ALA A 140 13.86 -1.70 10.62
C ALA A 140 14.20 -0.85 11.84
N ARG A 141 15.33 -1.17 12.50
CA ARG A 141 15.79 -0.40 13.66
C ARG A 141 16.43 0.91 13.24
N THR A 142 17.12 0.89 12.11
CA THR A 142 17.85 2.03 11.59
C THR A 142 17.66 2.14 10.07
N TRP A 143 17.65 3.36 9.54
CA TRP A 143 17.58 3.60 8.09
C TRP A 143 18.67 2.87 7.29
N PRO A 144 19.94 2.79 7.75
CA PRO A 144 20.96 1.99 7.09
C PRO A 144 20.60 0.51 6.89
N ASP A 145 19.78 -0.09 7.76
CA ASP A 145 19.33 -1.48 7.57
C ASP A 145 18.44 -1.61 6.33
N VAL A 146 17.57 -0.63 6.09
CA VAL A 146 16.72 -0.56 4.87
C VAL A 146 17.59 -0.41 3.63
N VAL A 147 18.57 0.52 3.67
CA VAL A 147 19.49 0.73 2.55
C VAL A 147 20.33 -0.52 2.28
N LYS A 148 20.81 -1.20 3.32
CA LYS A 148 21.55 -2.46 3.22
C LYS A 148 20.69 -3.57 2.60
N ALA A 149 19.41 -3.66 2.99
CA ALA A 149 18.48 -4.60 2.40
C ALA A 149 18.30 -4.35 0.90
N LEU A 150 18.01 -3.10 0.51
CA LEU A 150 17.83 -2.70 -0.89
C LEU A 150 19.08 -2.95 -1.74
N THR A 151 20.25 -2.56 -1.24
CA THR A 151 21.55 -2.72 -1.95
C THR A 151 22.09 -4.14 -1.94
N SER A 152 21.49 -5.06 -1.18
CA SER A 152 21.81 -6.48 -1.27
C SER A 152 21.31 -7.12 -2.57
N ASN A 153 20.35 -6.49 -3.25
CA ASN A 153 19.90 -6.85 -4.59
C ASN A 153 20.95 -6.36 -5.59
N GLU A 154 21.94 -7.20 -5.87
CA GLU A 154 22.99 -6.93 -6.84
C GLU A 154 22.84 -7.81 -8.09
N PRO A 155 23.29 -7.34 -9.28
CA PRO A 155 23.22 -8.10 -10.54
C PRO A 155 23.89 -9.48 -10.51
N ARG A 156 24.78 -9.73 -9.53
CA ARG A 156 25.44 -11.03 -9.35
C ARG A 156 24.51 -12.08 -8.72
N ARG A 157 23.42 -11.66 -8.07
CA ARG A 157 22.49 -12.51 -7.32
C ARG A 157 21.11 -12.55 -7.95
N THR A 158 20.65 -11.43 -8.48
CA THR A 158 19.32 -11.29 -9.05
C THR A 158 19.31 -10.23 -10.16
N ASP A 159 18.30 -10.29 -11.01
CA ASP A 159 18.04 -9.36 -12.11
C ASP A 159 16.89 -8.38 -11.80
N GLU A 160 16.17 -8.61 -10.71
CA GLU A 160 15.04 -7.79 -10.27
C GLU A 160 15.00 -7.60 -8.75
N VAL A 161 14.28 -6.56 -8.32
CA VAL A 161 13.93 -6.29 -6.93
C VAL A 161 12.42 -6.27 -6.81
N VAL A 162 11.91 -6.87 -5.72
CA VAL A 162 10.49 -6.81 -5.37
C VAL A 162 10.32 -5.87 -4.20
N LEU A 163 9.41 -4.90 -4.36
CA LEU A 163 9.08 -3.89 -3.36
C LEU A 163 7.58 -3.95 -3.09
N LEU A 164 7.19 -3.96 -1.83
CA LEU A 164 5.79 -3.88 -1.40
C LEU A 164 5.56 -2.57 -0.68
N PHE A 165 4.67 -1.76 -1.22
CA PHE A 165 4.26 -0.49 -0.65
C PHE A 165 2.89 -0.61 0.00
N GLU A 166 2.67 0.06 1.12
CA GLU A 166 1.35 0.30 1.67
C GLU A 166 0.88 1.68 1.25
N ARG A 167 -0.19 1.69 0.47
CA ARG A 167 -0.80 2.88 -0.11
C ARG A 167 -2.13 3.16 0.56
N ARG A 168 -2.40 4.41 0.87
CA ARG A 168 -3.73 4.85 1.33
C ARG A 168 -4.71 4.74 0.17
N LEU A 169 -5.85 4.10 0.41
CA LEU A 169 -6.96 4.16 -0.52
C LEU A 169 -7.52 5.58 -0.45
N ALA A 170 -7.45 6.31 -1.57
CA ALA A 170 -8.16 7.57 -1.67
C ALA A 170 -9.64 7.28 -1.36
N GLN A 171 -10.16 7.87 -0.28
CA GLN A 171 -11.60 7.98 -0.16
C GLN A 171 -12.05 8.81 -1.34
N GLU A 172 -13.05 8.34 -2.10
CA GLU A 172 -13.65 9.11 -3.19
C GLU A 172 -14.33 10.37 -2.62
N GLU A 173 -13.57 11.37 -2.21
CA GLU A 173 -14.04 12.71 -1.96
C GLU A 173 -14.26 13.39 -3.32
N GLY A 174 -15.35 13.06 -4.03
CA GLY A 174 -15.52 13.62 -5.38
C GLY A 174 -16.73 13.29 -6.24
N ALA A 175 -17.82 12.68 -5.75
CA ALA A 175 -19.06 12.54 -6.55
C ALA A 175 -20.17 13.56 -6.20
N ALA A 176 -19.85 14.64 -5.49
CA ALA A 176 -20.85 15.62 -5.03
C ALA A 176 -20.40 17.10 -5.09
N ALA A 177 -19.46 17.46 -5.96
CA ALA A 177 -19.01 18.85 -6.12
C ALA A 177 -18.95 19.28 -7.59
N GLU A 178 -20.02 19.02 -8.35
CA GLU A 178 -20.23 19.68 -9.65
C GLU A 178 -21.73 19.92 -9.88
N ALA A 179 -22.32 20.82 -9.09
CA ALA A 179 -23.66 21.36 -9.32
C ALA A 179 -23.83 22.73 -8.65
N LYS A 180 -22.87 23.66 -8.82
CA LYS A 180 -23.06 25.09 -8.52
C LYS A 180 -22.17 25.96 -9.40
N ALA A 181 -22.52 26.09 -10.67
CA ALA A 181 -22.12 27.24 -11.49
C ALA A 181 -22.92 27.30 -12.81
N GLU A 182 -24.25 27.40 -12.76
CA GLU A 182 -25.00 28.06 -13.84
C GLU A 182 -26.42 28.41 -13.39
N GLU A 183 -26.55 29.45 -12.56
CA GLU A 183 -27.77 30.27 -12.54
C GLU A 183 -27.36 31.70 -12.22
N GLY A 184 -27.35 32.54 -13.27
CA GLY A 184 -27.00 33.94 -13.14
C GLY A 184 -26.62 34.59 -14.45
N THR A 185 -27.59 34.77 -15.35
CA THR A 185 -27.99 36.08 -15.93
C THR A 185 -29.19 35.86 -16.86
#